data_AF-A0A955SGN9-F1
#
_entry.id   AF-A0A955SGN9-F1
#
_cell.length_a   1.000
_cell.length_b   1.000
_cell.length_c   1.000
_cell.angle_alpha   90.00
_cell.angle_beta   90.00
_cell.angle_gamma   90.00
#
_symmetry.space_group_name_H-M   'P 1'
#
loop_
_entity.id
_entity.type
_entity.pdbx_description
1 polymer ?
#
loop_
_entity_poly.entity_id
_entity_poly.type
_entity_poly.pdbx_seq_one_letter_code
_entity_poly.pdbx_strand_id
1 'polypeptide(L)'
;PNYYIGAQMMWNAEQDYHPVFEDMLDSFFHEASAPMKEYYRILASKIGSVEKKVEWGLLDYPKYFPREVVERCRQALEQAEAKANDSIIKKRVEMVRMSFDEMDAFTAMKTAGPETKWDEYQQMVKRLEDSIQRMEETNEDYLLADIAREKTLAGISDRFAMEQGFINKWRICGPFDNVGKEGHNRVYGPEEGVDLTASYTGKEGETASWKVCEGPEWQGYVDLKAQYDQDNFVVAYAVNWITLDQGPKEVEFRVGSNDSVKVFLNGKEVWTNPISRPASADDDIVPVTLPKGTSQVLLKIGQTGRDWGFYFRITEPNSTTPVSGAEISIDPLK
;
A
#
# COMPACT_ATOMS: atom_id res chain seq x y z
N PRO A 1 19.82 20.50 -0.77
CA PRO A 1 20.34 21.30 -1.91
C PRO A 1 19.26 22.11 -2.66
N ASN A 2 18.06 21.55 -2.89
CA ASN A 2 17.02 22.14 -3.75
C ASN A 2 16.57 23.55 -3.30
N TYR A 3 16.49 23.78 -1.99
CA TYR A 3 16.15 25.09 -1.41
C TYR A 3 17.17 26.18 -1.74
N TYR A 4 18.43 25.83 -2.01
CA TYR A 4 19.44 26.80 -2.42
C TYR A 4 19.09 27.43 -3.77
N ILE A 5 18.76 26.60 -4.77
CA ILE A 5 18.34 27.07 -6.10
C ILE A 5 17.07 27.91 -5.95
N GLY A 6 16.08 27.42 -5.20
CA GLY A 6 14.85 28.15 -4.94
C GLY A 6 15.10 29.52 -4.31
N ALA A 7 15.98 29.60 -3.30
CA ALA A 7 16.33 30.85 -2.64
C ALA A 7 17.04 31.84 -3.58
N GLN A 8 17.99 31.36 -4.39
CA GLN A 8 18.67 32.19 -5.40
C GLN A 8 17.65 32.74 -6.40
N MET A 9 16.79 31.89 -6.97
CA MET A 9 15.78 32.31 -7.94
C MET A 9 14.71 33.25 -7.34
N MET A 10 14.38 33.12 -6.05
CA MET A 10 13.50 34.08 -5.36
C MET A 10 14.17 35.45 -5.15
N TRP A 11 15.48 35.46 -4.93
CA TRP A 11 16.25 36.70 -4.77
C TRP A 11 16.40 37.45 -6.11
N ASN A 12 16.66 36.70 -7.19
CA ASN A 12 16.68 37.24 -8.54
C ASN A 12 16.06 36.24 -9.53
N ALA A 13 14.85 36.52 -9.98
CA ALA A 13 14.11 35.65 -10.89
C ALA A 13 14.59 35.72 -12.34
N GLU A 14 15.36 36.76 -12.71
CA GLU A 14 15.87 36.95 -14.08
C GLU A 14 17.25 36.31 -14.30
N GLN A 15 17.90 35.78 -13.25
CA GLN A 15 19.21 35.14 -13.41
C GLN A 15 19.10 33.80 -14.15
N ASP A 16 20.16 33.45 -14.88
CA ASP A 16 20.28 32.11 -15.47
C ASP A 16 20.43 31.07 -14.37
N TYR A 17 19.62 30.01 -14.42
CA TYR A 17 19.67 28.94 -13.44
C TYR A 17 20.88 28.03 -13.64
N HIS A 18 21.51 28.01 -14.83
CA HIS A 18 22.64 27.11 -15.09
C HIS A 18 23.84 27.42 -14.17
N PRO A 19 24.35 28.67 -14.07
CA PRO A 19 25.43 28.99 -13.13
C PRO A 19 25.05 28.73 -11.67
N VAL A 20 23.80 28.98 -11.28
CA VAL A 20 23.29 28.72 -9.93
C VAL A 20 23.32 27.23 -9.61
N PHE A 21 22.97 26.40 -10.59
CA PHE A 21 22.98 24.95 -10.45
C PHE A 21 24.41 24.40 -10.33
N GLU A 22 25.35 24.89 -11.16
CA GLU A 22 26.77 24.53 -11.07
C GLU A 22 27.36 24.92 -9.70
N ASP A 23 27.10 26.15 -9.25
CA ASP A 23 27.58 26.63 -7.96
C ASP A 23 27.03 25.81 -6.79
N MET A 24 25.76 25.40 -6.86
CA MET A 24 25.16 24.47 -5.90
C MET A 24 25.91 23.15 -5.87
N LEU A 25 26.20 22.55 -7.04
CA LEU A 25 26.87 21.27 -7.12
C LEU A 25 28.30 21.35 -6.60
N ASP A 26 29.05 22.37 -6.97
CA ASP A 26 30.43 22.57 -6.53
C ASP A 26 30.50 22.83 -5.02
N SER A 27 29.64 23.71 -4.51
CA SER A 27 29.61 24.06 -3.08
C SER A 27 29.06 22.93 -2.20
N PHE A 28 28.16 22.11 -2.72
CA PHE A 28 27.54 21.04 -1.94
C PHE A 28 28.32 19.73 -2.05
N PHE A 29 28.78 19.33 -3.23
CA PHE A 29 29.41 18.02 -3.46
C PHE A 29 30.93 18.07 -3.63
N HIS A 30 31.55 19.25 -3.78
CA HIS A 30 33.00 19.41 -3.83
C HIS A 30 33.67 18.40 -4.79
N GLU A 31 34.52 17.50 -4.28
CA GLU A 31 35.25 16.51 -5.08
C GLU A 31 34.33 15.53 -5.84
N ALA A 32 33.09 15.38 -5.39
CA ALA A 32 32.04 14.61 -6.05
C ALA A 32 31.16 15.44 -7.01
N SER A 33 31.42 16.74 -7.20
CA SER A 33 30.56 17.61 -8.03
C SER A 33 30.41 17.12 -9.47
N ALA A 34 31.51 16.77 -10.14
CA ALA A 34 31.46 16.32 -11.54
C ALA A 34 30.57 15.07 -11.77
N PRO A 35 30.72 13.96 -11.02
CA PRO A 35 29.79 12.83 -11.16
C PRO A 35 28.36 13.14 -10.71
N MET A 36 28.17 13.99 -9.69
CA MET A 36 26.81 14.42 -9.28
C MET A 36 26.12 15.27 -10.35
N LYS A 37 26.87 16.12 -11.06
CA LYS A 37 26.38 16.85 -12.23
C LYS A 37 25.87 15.90 -13.31
N GLU A 38 26.62 14.85 -13.60
CA GLU A 38 26.22 13.85 -14.58
C GLU A 38 24.95 13.11 -14.12
N TYR A 39 24.85 12.73 -12.84
CA TYR A 39 23.63 12.14 -12.27
C TYR A 39 22.38 13.01 -12.53
N TYR A 40 22.42 14.29 -12.16
CA TYR A 40 21.28 15.18 -12.37
C TYR A 40 20.99 15.47 -13.84
N ARG A 41 22.03 15.53 -14.70
CA ARG A 41 21.86 15.67 -16.14
C ARG A 41 21.13 14.46 -16.75
N ILE A 42 21.48 13.25 -16.32
CA ILE A 42 20.81 12.02 -16.75
C ILE A 42 19.34 12.05 -16.33
N LEU A 43 19.04 12.39 -15.07
CA LEU A 43 17.65 12.54 -14.60
C LEU A 43 16.86 13.59 -15.41
N ALA A 44 17.45 14.77 -15.61
CA ALA A 44 16.82 15.86 -16.35
C ALA A 44 16.54 15.51 -17.81
N SER A 45 17.38 14.67 -18.43
CA SER A 45 17.21 14.27 -19.83
C SER A 45 15.86 13.59 -20.10
N LYS A 46 15.30 12.90 -19.10
CA LYS A 46 14.01 12.23 -19.25
C LYS A 46 12.84 13.10 -18.78
N ILE A 47 13.00 13.84 -17.67
CA ILE A 47 11.98 14.77 -17.17
C ILE A 47 11.70 15.88 -18.20
N GLY A 48 12.72 16.39 -18.87
CA GLY A 48 12.56 17.40 -19.94
C GLY A 48 11.80 16.91 -21.17
N SER A 49 11.63 15.60 -21.34
CA SER A 49 10.84 15.00 -22.44
C SER A 49 9.35 14.85 -22.10
N VAL A 50 8.92 15.28 -20.91
CA VAL A 50 7.55 15.09 -20.42
C VAL A 50 6.67 16.26 -20.87
N GLU A 51 5.84 16.03 -21.87
CA GLU A 51 5.00 17.07 -22.50
C GLU A 51 3.75 17.43 -21.68
N LYS A 52 3.29 16.54 -20.80
CA LYS A 52 2.10 16.72 -19.97
C LYS A 52 2.48 16.84 -18.50
N LYS A 53 1.79 17.71 -17.77
CA LYS A 53 1.93 17.81 -16.31
C LYS A 53 1.84 16.41 -15.70
N VAL A 54 2.87 16.02 -14.96
CA VAL A 54 2.86 14.79 -14.17
C VAL A 54 1.92 15.03 -12.99
N GLU A 55 0.83 14.27 -12.93
CA GLU A 55 -0.04 14.29 -11.76
C GLU A 55 0.70 13.71 -10.54
N TRP A 56 0.29 14.15 -9.35
CA TRP A 56 0.93 13.70 -8.12
C TRP A 56 0.70 12.20 -7.91
N GLY A 57 1.77 11.39 -7.92
CA GLY A 57 1.68 9.97 -7.61
C GLY A 57 2.90 9.16 -8.06
N LEU A 58 3.22 8.11 -7.30
CA LEU A 58 4.32 7.20 -7.60
C LEU A 58 4.00 6.24 -8.76
N LEU A 59 2.71 6.07 -9.13
CA LEU A 59 2.27 5.07 -10.11
C LEU A 59 2.89 5.23 -11.51
N ASP A 60 3.18 6.46 -11.92
CA ASP A 60 3.78 6.74 -13.24
C ASP A 60 5.31 6.76 -13.24
N TYR A 61 5.97 6.56 -12.10
CA TYR A 61 7.44 6.59 -12.00
C TYR A 61 8.16 5.72 -13.04
N PRO A 62 7.73 4.47 -13.33
CA PRO A 62 8.37 3.66 -14.36
C PRO A 62 8.45 4.30 -15.75
N LYS A 63 7.52 5.20 -16.09
CA LYS A 63 7.54 5.93 -17.37
C LYS A 63 8.66 6.97 -17.43
N TYR A 64 9.02 7.53 -16.28
CA TYR A 64 10.01 8.61 -16.15
C TYR A 64 11.40 8.07 -15.77
N PHE A 65 11.48 6.84 -15.26
CA PHE A 65 12.72 6.18 -14.87
C PHE A 65 12.90 4.83 -15.60
N PRO A 66 13.09 4.83 -16.94
CA PRO A 66 13.36 3.58 -17.66
C PRO A 66 14.70 2.99 -17.22
N ARG A 67 14.83 1.67 -17.34
CA ARG A 67 16.01 0.90 -16.88
C ARG A 67 17.36 1.48 -17.32
N GLU A 68 17.45 1.98 -18.56
CA GLU A 68 18.67 2.61 -19.07
C GLU A 68 19.06 3.87 -18.29
N VAL A 69 18.08 4.74 -17.98
CA VAL A 69 18.30 5.98 -17.22
C VAL A 69 18.72 5.65 -15.79
N VAL A 70 18.02 4.69 -15.17
CA VAL A 70 18.33 4.21 -13.81
C VAL A 70 19.76 3.67 -13.72
N GLU A 71 20.18 2.84 -14.69
CA GLU A 71 21.53 2.27 -14.72
C GLU A 71 22.62 3.35 -14.82
N ARG A 72 22.42 4.34 -15.70
CA ARG A 72 23.36 5.44 -15.89
C ARG A 72 23.44 6.34 -14.65
N CYS A 73 22.30 6.61 -14.01
CA CYS A 73 22.27 7.31 -12.73
C CYS A 73 23.03 6.54 -11.64
N ARG A 74 22.87 5.21 -11.57
CA ARG A 74 23.58 4.36 -10.61
C ARG A 74 25.09 4.49 -10.78
N GLN A 75 25.58 4.39 -12.01
CA GLN A 75 27.00 4.53 -12.33
C GLN A 75 27.56 5.91 -11.96
N ALA A 76 26.79 6.98 -12.19
CA ALA A 76 27.19 8.33 -11.80
C ALA A 76 27.30 8.47 -10.27
N LEU A 77 26.36 7.91 -9.51
CA LEU A 77 26.42 7.91 -8.04
C LEU A 77 27.60 7.08 -7.51
N GLU A 78 27.87 5.91 -8.09
CA GLU A 78 29.04 5.08 -7.70
C GLU A 78 30.35 5.85 -7.90
N GLN A 79 30.46 6.63 -8.98
CA GLN A 79 31.62 7.51 -9.20
C GLN A 79 31.67 8.67 -8.21
N ALA A 80 30.54 9.23 -7.81
CA ALA A 80 30.47 10.27 -6.79
C ALA A 80 30.93 9.74 -5.42
N GLU A 81 30.47 8.55 -5.04
CA GLU A 81 30.87 7.86 -3.80
C GLU A 81 32.37 7.54 -3.79
N ALA A 82 32.91 7.06 -4.91
CA ALA A 82 34.34 6.78 -5.03
C ALA A 82 35.21 8.04 -4.94
N LYS A 83 34.68 9.21 -5.29
CA LYS A 83 35.39 10.49 -5.21
C LYS A 83 35.23 11.18 -3.86
N ALA A 84 34.10 10.99 -3.17
CA ALA A 84 33.83 11.62 -1.88
C ALA A 84 34.83 11.13 -0.83
N ASN A 85 35.77 11.99 -0.46
CA ASN A 85 36.84 11.65 0.50
C ASN A 85 36.51 12.21 1.88
N ASP A 86 35.94 13.41 1.93
CA ASP A 86 35.54 14.05 3.17
C ASP A 86 34.26 13.42 3.76
N SER A 87 34.22 13.32 5.09
CA SER A 87 33.11 12.68 5.79
C SER A 87 31.75 13.38 5.59
N ILE A 88 31.75 14.71 5.42
CA ILE A 88 30.55 15.49 5.15
C ILE A 88 30.11 15.27 3.70
N ILE A 89 31.05 15.25 2.76
CA ILE A 89 30.75 15.01 1.34
C ILE A 89 30.18 13.61 1.13
N LYS A 90 30.75 12.59 1.80
CA LYS A 90 30.18 11.23 1.82
C LYS A 90 28.73 11.24 2.28
N LYS A 91 28.41 11.92 3.40
CA LYS A 91 27.02 12.05 3.88
C LYS A 91 26.12 12.75 2.87
N ARG A 92 26.60 13.78 2.18
CA ARG A 92 25.81 14.51 1.18
C ARG A 92 25.51 13.68 -0.06
N VAL A 93 26.47 12.88 -0.54
CA VAL A 93 26.25 11.92 -1.63
C VAL A 93 25.30 10.82 -1.19
N GLU A 94 25.51 10.28 0.02
CA GLU A 94 24.66 9.26 0.65
C GLU A 94 23.19 9.68 0.74
N MET A 95 22.90 10.96 1.06
CA MET A 95 21.53 11.47 1.03
C MET A 95 20.86 11.29 -0.34
N VAL A 96 21.59 11.53 -1.44
CA VAL A 96 21.04 11.35 -2.79
C VAL A 96 20.95 9.87 -3.16
N ARG A 97 21.92 9.06 -2.72
CA ARG A 97 21.93 7.60 -2.88
C ARG A 97 20.66 6.97 -2.30
N MET A 98 20.30 7.29 -1.07
CA MET A 98 19.13 6.68 -0.43
C MET A 98 17.83 6.95 -1.21
N SER A 99 17.59 8.20 -1.63
CA SER A 99 16.42 8.52 -2.46
C SER A 99 16.45 7.83 -3.83
N PHE A 100 17.64 7.64 -4.41
CA PHE A 100 17.79 6.89 -5.65
C PHE A 100 17.49 5.40 -5.47
N ASP A 101 18.00 4.78 -4.40
CA ASP A 101 17.82 3.36 -4.12
C ASP A 101 16.34 3.02 -3.87
N GLU A 102 15.61 3.89 -3.15
CA GLU A 102 14.16 3.78 -2.98
C GLU A 102 13.43 3.83 -4.34
N MET A 103 13.72 4.84 -5.17
CA MET A 103 13.11 4.98 -6.49
C MET A 103 13.40 3.77 -7.40
N ASP A 104 14.64 3.28 -7.41
CA ASP A 104 15.06 2.11 -8.17
C ASP A 104 14.34 0.83 -7.68
N ALA A 105 14.28 0.62 -6.36
CA ALA A 105 13.56 -0.51 -5.77
C ALA A 105 12.07 -0.48 -6.10
N PHE A 106 11.43 0.69 -5.97
CA PHE A 106 10.03 0.90 -6.33
C PHE A 106 9.77 0.64 -7.82
N THR A 107 10.64 1.16 -8.70
CA THR A 107 10.50 0.98 -10.15
C THR A 107 10.69 -0.48 -10.56
N ALA A 108 11.67 -1.18 -9.98
CA ALA A 108 11.89 -2.61 -10.21
C ALA A 108 10.65 -3.43 -9.82
N MET A 109 10.09 -3.19 -8.64
CA MET A 109 8.85 -3.84 -8.18
C MET A 109 7.67 -3.57 -9.13
N LYS A 110 7.49 -2.33 -9.59
CA LYS A 110 6.39 -1.95 -10.50
C LYS A 110 6.55 -2.44 -11.93
N THR A 111 7.79 -2.65 -12.38
CA THR A 111 8.10 -3.13 -13.73
C THR A 111 8.32 -4.63 -13.80
N ALA A 112 8.06 -5.38 -12.71
CA ALA A 112 8.09 -6.84 -12.71
C ALA A 112 7.30 -7.40 -13.90
N GLY A 113 7.73 -8.50 -14.49
CA GLY A 113 7.03 -9.15 -15.60
C GLY A 113 5.93 -10.09 -15.08
N PRO A 114 4.95 -10.50 -15.91
CA PRO A 114 4.08 -11.63 -15.56
C PRO A 114 4.85 -12.94 -15.30
N GLU A 115 6.08 -13.06 -15.80
CA GLU A 115 6.99 -14.18 -15.58
C GLU A 115 7.77 -14.12 -14.25
N THR A 116 7.73 -12.99 -13.53
CA THR A 116 8.43 -12.83 -12.26
C THR A 116 7.88 -13.81 -11.22
N LYS A 117 8.76 -14.58 -10.60
CA LYS A 117 8.36 -15.55 -9.57
C LYS A 117 8.07 -14.85 -8.24
N TRP A 118 7.25 -15.48 -7.41
CA TRP A 118 6.93 -14.97 -6.07
C TRP A 118 8.17 -14.66 -5.23
N ASP A 119 9.11 -15.60 -5.10
CA ASP A 119 10.34 -15.40 -4.32
C ASP A 119 11.19 -14.22 -4.85
N GLU A 120 11.22 -14.01 -6.16
CA GLU A 120 11.93 -12.88 -6.79
C GLU A 120 11.21 -11.55 -6.46
N TYR A 121 9.88 -11.56 -6.51
CA TYR A 121 9.08 -10.40 -6.15
C TYR A 121 9.20 -10.04 -4.67
N GLN A 122 9.21 -11.04 -3.78
CA GLN A 122 9.46 -10.82 -2.34
C GLN A 122 10.81 -10.15 -2.09
N GLN A 123 11.85 -10.52 -2.83
CA GLN A 123 13.15 -9.86 -2.73
C GLN A 123 13.10 -8.40 -3.20
N MET A 124 12.29 -8.07 -4.22
CA MET A 124 12.08 -6.69 -4.66
C MET A 124 11.35 -5.86 -3.60
N VAL A 125 10.30 -6.42 -2.99
CA VAL A 125 9.57 -5.79 -1.88
C VAL A 125 10.50 -5.55 -0.70
N LYS A 126 11.23 -6.58 -0.26
CA LYS A 126 12.18 -6.47 0.84
C LYS A 126 13.25 -5.40 0.57
N ARG A 127 13.78 -5.35 -0.66
CA ARG A 127 14.75 -4.32 -1.05
C ARG A 127 14.18 -2.91 -0.88
N LEU A 128 12.91 -2.71 -1.21
CA LEU A 128 12.23 -1.42 -1.04
C LEU A 128 11.99 -1.12 0.45
N GLU A 129 11.49 -2.09 1.23
CA GLU A 129 11.33 -1.97 2.69
C GLU A 129 12.64 -1.60 3.38
N ASP A 130 13.74 -2.31 3.07
CA ASP A 130 15.08 -2.04 3.59
C ASP A 130 15.55 -0.61 3.23
N SER A 131 15.22 -0.12 2.02
CA SER A 131 15.57 1.24 1.59
C SER A 131 14.78 2.32 2.34
N ILE A 132 13.49 2.09 2.59
CA ILE A 132 12.62 2.98 3.37
C ILE A 132 13.08 3.03 4.83
N GLN A 133 13.33 1.86 5.42
CA GLN A 133 13.85 1.74 6.79
C GLN A 133 15.15 2.51 6.98
N ARG A 134 16.10 2.39 6.02
CA ARG A 134 17.36 3.13 6.05
C ARG A 134 17.16 4.65 6.03
N MET A 135 16.18 5.14 5.28
CA MET A 135 15.86 6.57 5.24
C MET A 135 15.26 7.05 6.57
N GLU A 136 14.34 6.29 7.16
CA GLU A 136 13.74 6.58 8.47
C GLU A 136 14.79 6.66 9.57
N GLU A 137 15.70 5.69 9.63
CA GLU A 137 16.81 5.67 10.61
C GLU A 137 17.76 6.86 10.44
N THR A 138 17.85 7.42 9.23
CA THR A 138 18.72 8.55 8.95
C THR A 138 18.07 9.89 9.29
N ASN A 139 16.74 10.00 9.21
CA ASN A 139 16.00 11.20 9.61
C ASN A 139 14.48 10.88 9.78
N GLU A 140 13.98 10.98 11.02
CA GLU A 140 12.57 10.75 11.37
C GLU A 140 11.58 11.68 10.62
N ASP A 141 12.05 12.83 10.10
CA ASP A 141 11.23 13.81 9.36
C ASP A 141 11.03 13.48 7.86
N TYR A 142 11.46 12.30 7.36
CA TYR A 142 11.16 11.89 5.99
C TYR A 142 9.67 11.54 5.80
N LEU A 143 8.83 12.57 5.68
CA LEU A 143 7.39 12.48 5.36
C LEU A 143 7.08 11.62 4.12
N LEU A 144 8.07 11.40 3.24
CA LEU A 144 7.96 10.56 2.06
C LEU A 144 8.05 9.06 2.38
N ALA A 145 8.72 8.65 3.46
CA ALA A 145 8.86 7.24 3.84
C ALA A 145 7.50 6.62 4.21
N ASP A 146 6.67 7.34 4.98
CA ASP A 146 5.33 6.90 5.33
C ASP A 146 4.41 6.79 4.10
N ILE A 147 4.44 7.79 3.22
CA ILE A 147 3.65 7.81 1.97
C ILE A 147 4.13 6.71 1.01
N ALA A 148 5.45 6.47 0.95
CA ALA A 148 6.04 5.41 0.15
C ALA A 148 5.63 4.05 0.68
N ARG A 149 5.69 3.80 2.00
CA ARG A 149 5.22 2.56 2.63
C ARG A 149 3.74 2.32 2.32
N GLU A 150 2.88 3.31 2.54
CA GLU A 150 1.43 3.22 2.32
C GLU A 150 1.08 2.92 0.85
N LYS A 151 1.66 3.66 -0.10
CA LYS A 151 1.42 3.46 -1.54
C LYS A 151 2.10 2.22 -2.11
N THR A 152 3.20 1.79 -1.52
CA THR A 152 3.93 0.57 -1.89
C THR A 152 3.14 -0.66 -1.48
N LEU A 153 2.59 -0.71 -0.26
CA LEU A 153 1.75 -1.82 0.21
C LEU A 153 0.48 -1.96 -0.63
N ALA A 154 -0.19 -0.84 -0.97
CA ALA A 154 -1.30 -0.84 -1.91
C ALA A 154 -0.90 -1.39 -3.28
N GLY A 155 0.29 -1.00 -3.77
CA GLY A 155 0.85 -1.45 -5.04
C GLY A 155 1.33 -2.90 -5.08
N ILE A 156 1.64 -3.48 -3.92
CA ILE A 156 2.12 -4.85 -3.72
C ILE A 156 0.95 -5.85 -3.71
N SER A 157 -0.23 -5.40 -3.26
CA SER A 157 -1.43 -6.22 -3.12
C SER A 157 -2.03 -6.69 -4.46
N ASP A 158 -1.74 -6.02 -5.57
CA ASP A 158 -2.49 -6.22 -6.83
C ASP A 158 -1.91 -7.26 -7.80
N ARG A 159 -0.73 -7.85 -7.53
CA ARG A 159 -0.06 -8.76 -8.49
C ARG A 159 0.18 -10.18 -8.01
N PHE A 160 0.18 -10.40 -6.69
CA PHE A 160 0.42 -11.68 -6.05
C PHE A 160 -0.42 -11.79 -4.77
N ALA A 161 -1.68 -11.35 -4.88
CA ALA A 161 -2.59 -11.26 -3.76
C ALA A 161 -2.70 -12.59 -3.00
N MET A 162 -2.89 -13.69 -3.74
CA MET A 162 -3.07 -15.02 -3.16
C MET A 162 -1.81 -15.54 -2.47
N GLU A 163 -0.62 -15.36 -3.07
CA GLU A 163 0.66 -15.78 -2.46
C GLU A 163 0.99 -14.97 -1.21
N GLN A 164 0.44 -13.76 -1.10
CA GLN A 164 0.49 -12.89 0.08
C GLN A 164 -0.61 -13.16 1.11
N GLY A 165 -1.45 -14.16 0.87
CA GLY A 165 -2.54 -14.55 1.76
C GLY A 165 -3.74 -13.62 1.72
N PHE A 166 -3.84 -12.70 0.75
CA PHE A 166 -5.05 -11.91 0.57
C PHE A 166 -6.22 -12.80 0.17
N ILE A 167 -7.33 -12.57 0.85
CA ILE A 167 -8.59 -13.26 0.61
C ILE A 167 -9.47 -12.28 -0.17
N ASN A 168 -9.72 -12.58 -1.44
CA ASN A 168 -10.52 -11.72 -2.32
C ASN A 168 -11.87 -12.35 -2.74
N LYS A 169 -12.16 -13.57 -2.25
CA LYS A 169 -13.42 -14.27 -2.45
C LYS A 169 -14.21 -14.31 -1.14
N TRP A 170 -15.41 -13.75 -1.15
CA TRP A 170 -16.23 -13.57 0.05
C TRP A 170 -17.71 -13.84 -0.24
N ARG A 171 -18.46 -14.21 0.80
CA ARG A 171 -19.91 -14.00 0.82
C ARG A 171 -20.15 -12.58 1.31
N ILE A 172 -20.90 -11.77 0.57
CA ILE A 172 -21.24 -10.40 0.94
C ILE A 172 -22.75 -10.22 1.11
N CYS A 173 -23.17 -9.37 2.03
CA CYS A 173 -24.57 -9.05 2.30
C CYS A 173 -24.75 -7.56 2.59
N GLY A 174 -25.72 -6.92 1.93
CA GLY A 174 -25.95 -5.48 1.99
C GLY A 174 -26.64 -4.98 0.71
N PRO A 175 -26.69 -3.65 0.50
CA PRO A 175 -26.24 -2.62 1.44
C PRO A 175 -27.30 -2.32 2.51
N PHE A 176 -26.86 -2.01 3.72
CA PHE A 176 -27.66 -1.51 4.83
C PHE A 176 -27.47 0.01 4.99
N ASP A 177 -28.35 0.66 5.75
CA ASP A 177 -28.30 2.11 5.94
C ASP A 177 -27.08 2.54 6.78
N ASN A 178 -26.42 3.63 6.37
CA ASN A 178 -25.35 4.28 7.11
C ASN A 178 -25.46 5.82 7.07
N VAL A 179 -26.67 6.35 6.92
CA VAL A 179 -26.92 7.80 7.04
C VAL A 179 -26.39 8.30 8.38
N GLY A 180 -25.70 9.45 8.36
CA GLY A 180 -25.06 10.01 9.56
C GLY A 180 -23.90 9.17 10.12
N LYS A 181 -23.43 8.14 9.40
CA LYS A 181 -22.44 7.14 9.86
C LYS A 181 -22.94 6.25 11.01
N GLU A 182 -24.25 6.23 11.25
CA GLU A 182 -24.86 5.48 12.35
C GLU A 182 -24.83 3.97 12.11
N GLY A 183 -24.82 3.56 10.82
CA GLY A 183 -24.76 2.18 10.39
C GLY A 183 -23.57 1.41 10.95
N HIS A 184 -22.44 2.09 11.24
CA HIS A 184 -21.28 1.48 11.88
C HIS A 184 -21.62 0.83 13.24
N ASN A 185 -22.35 1.54 14.10
CA ASN A 185 -22.71 1.07 15.43
C ASN A 185 -24.05 0.34 15.48
N ARG A 186 -24.94 0.58 14.52
CA ARG A 186 -26.23 -0.09 14.44
C ARG A 186 -26.05 -1.57 14.12
N VAL A 187 -26.62 -2.44 14.95
CA VAL A 187 -26.63 -3.89 14.72
C VAL A 187 -27.62 -4.20 13.59
N TYR A 188 -27.17 -4.96 12.59
CA TYR A 188 -28.01 -5.54 11.54
C TYR A 188 -27.99 -7.06 11.63
N GLY A 189 -28.96 -7.72 10.99
CA GLY A 189 -29.17 -9.16 11.09
C GLY A 189 -27.93 -10.04 10.87
N PRO A 190 -27.02 -9.75 9.92
CA PRO A 190 -25.76 -10.50 9.77
C PRO A 190 -24.88 -10.58 11.04
N GLU A 191 -24.96 -9.61 11.95
CA GLU A 191 -24.23 -9.61 13.24
C GLU A 191 -24.89 -10.51 14.29
N GLU A 192 -26.20 -10.74 14.18
CA GLU A 192 -26.97 -11.56 15.13
C GLU A 192 -26.80 -13.07 14.86
N GLY A 193 -26.30 -13.42 13.68
CA GLY A 193 -25.95 -14.77 13.28
C GLY A 193 -25.86 -14.89 11.76
N VAL A 194 -24.76 -15.45 11.26
CA VAL A 194 -24.59 -15.67 9.82
C VAL A 194 -25.42 -16.87 9.37
N ASP A 195 -26.61 -16.58 8.84
CA ASP A 195 -27.41 -17.50 8.04
C ASP A 195 -27.31 -17.10 6.56
N LEU A 196 -26.60 -17.93 5.76
CA LEU A 196 -26.38 -17.71 4.33
C LEU A 196 -27.67 -17.77 3.48
N THR A 197 -28.76 -18.26 4.04
CA THR A 197 -30.07 -18.36 3.36
C THR A 197 -31.02 -17.22 3.73
N ALA A 198 -30.69 -16.44 4.75
CA ALA A 198 -31.52 -15.34 5.22
C ALA A 198 -31.55 -14.15 4.23
N SER A 199 -32.62 -13.38 4.33
CA SER A 199 -32.80 -12.10 3.64
C SER A 199 -33.21 -11.04 4.65
N TYR A 200 -32.70 -9.84 4.47
CA TYR A 200 -32.85 -8.72 5.40
C TYR A 200 -33.42 -7.49 4.69
N THR A 201 -33.96 -6.56 5.46
CA THR A 201 -34.30 -5.23 4.96
C THR A 201 -33.03 -4.38 4.93
N GLY A 202 -32.55 -4.11 3.73
CA GLY A 202 -31.43 -3.21 3.43
C GLY A 202 -31.86 -1.75 3.35
N LYS A 203 -30.99 -0.93 2.77
CA LYS A 203 -31.21 0.51 2.62
C LYS A 203 -32.45 0.79 1.76
N GLU A 204 -33.24 1.78 2.17
CA GLU A 204 -34.48 2.19 1.47
C GLU A 204 -35.52 1.06 1.29
N GLY A 205 -35.42 -0.01 2.08
CA GLY A 205 -36.35 -1.13 2.02
C GLY A 205 -35.99 -2.19 0.98
N GLU A 206 -34.85 -2.07 0.29
CA GLU A 206 -34.36 -3.11 -0.62
C GLU A 206 -34.02 -4.41 0.11
N THR A 207 -34.06 -5.54 -0.60
CA THR A 207 -33.67 -6.83 -0.02
C THR A 207 -32.16 -6.96 0.00
N ALA A 208 -31.58 -7.14 1.18
CA ALA A 208 -30.19 -7.52 1.37
C ALA A 208 -30.10 -9.03 1.60
N SER A 209 -29.40 -9.76 0.73
CA SER A 209 -29.16 -11.20 0.85
C SER A 209 -27.71 -11.54 0.54
N TRP A 210 -27.25 -12.69 1.03
CA TRP A 210 -25.89 -13.15 0.78
C TRP A 210 -25.68 -13.50 -0.70
N LYS A 211 -24.59 -13.00 -1.28
CA LYS A 211 -24.11 -13.37 -2.62
C LYS A 211 -22.60 -13.56 -2.62
N VAL A 212 -22.08 -14.26 -3.63
CA VAL A 212 -20.63 -14.40 -3.79
C VAL A 212 -20.08 -13.13 -4.44
N CYS A 213 -18.99 -12.62 -3.88
CA CYS A 213 -18.15 -11.59 -4.47
C CYS A 213 -16.75 -12.16 -4.65
N GLU A 214 -16.20 -12.00 -5.84
CA GLU A 214 -14.88 -12.51 -6.22
C GLU A 214 -14.26 -11.53 -7.21
N GLY A 215 -13.02 -11.10 -6.91
CA GLY A 215 -12.19 -10.34 -7.85
C GLY A 215 -11.30 -11.26 -8.68
N PRO A 216 -10.55 -10.70 -9.64
CA PRO A 216 -9.49 -11.44 -10.32
C PRO A 216 -8.46 -12.01 -9.33
N GLU A 217 -7.93 -13.20 -9.60
CA GLU A 217 -7.01 -13.93 -8.70
C GLU A 217 -5.77 -13.12 -8.30
N TRP A 218 -5.29 -12.23 -9.17
CA TRP A 218 -4.12 -11.39 -8.89
C TRP A 218 -4.40 -10.23 -7.91
N GLN A 219 -5.66 -9.86 -7.68
CA GLN A 219 -6.05 -8.67 -6.91
C GLN A 219 -6.48 -8.99 -5.48
N GLY A 220 -5.91 -8.29 -4.48
CA GLY A 220 -6.28 -8.46 -3.08
C GLY A 220 -7.46 -7.62 -2.61
N TYR A 221 -7.80 -6.57 -3.36
CA TYR A 221 -8.90 -5.66 -3.04
C TYR A 221 -10.25 -6.28 -3.38
N VAL A 222 -11.18 -6.23 -2.43
CA VAL A 222 -12.58 -6.59 -2.63
C VAL A 222 -13.37 -5.30 -2.89
N ASP A 223 -13.72 -5.07 -4.15
CA ASP A 223 -14.47 -3.90 -4.59
C ASP A 223 -15.98 -4.09 -4.33
N LEU A 224 -16.47 -3.53 -3.23
CA LEU A 224 -17.90 -3.56 -2.86
C LEU A 224 -18.71 -2.56 -3.69
N LYS A 225 -18.11 -1.47 -4.16
CA LYS A 225 -18.76 -0.49 -5.04
C LYS A 225 -19.23 -1.16 -6.34
N ALA A 226 -18.40 -2.02 -6.91
CA ALA A 226 -18.76 -2.80 -8.10
C ALA A 226 -19.91 -3.80 -7.87
N GLN A 227 -20.27 -4.09 -6.61
CA GLN A 227 -21.29 -5.09 -6.27
C GLN A 227 -22.66 -4.49 -5.98
N TYR A 228 -22.78 -3.19 -5.74
CA TYR A 228 -24.03 -2.58 -5.28
C TYR A 228 -24.30 -1.27 -6.00
N ASP A 229 -25.55 -1.06 -6.43
CA ASP A 229 -25.98 0.19 -7.05
C ASP A 229 -26.03 1.33 -6.02
N GLN A 230 -26.43 1.02 -4.78
CA GLN A 230 -26.39 1.96 -3.66
C GLN A 230 -25.05 1.86 -2.92
N ASP A 231 -24.25 2.91 -3.04
CA ASP A 231 -22.84 2.93 -2.59
C ASP A 231 -22.46 4.16 -1.74
N ASN A 232 -23.43 5.02 -1.40
CA ASN A 232 -23.21 6.21 -0.56
C ASN A 232 -23.98 6.06 0.75
N PHE A 233 -23.33 6.33 1.89
CA PHE A 233 -23.94 6.15 3.21
C PHE A 233 -24.58 4.77 3.35
N VAL A 234 -23.77 3.74 3.14
CA VAL A 234 -24.16 2.32 3.23
C VAL A 234 -23.21 1.51 4.12
N VAL A 235 -23.65 0.34 4.55
CA VAL A 235 -22.82 -0.70 5.18
C VAL A 235 -23.02 -2.01 4.42
N ALA A 236 -21.98 -2.80 4.26
CA ALA A 236 -22.09 -4.19 3.85
C ALA A 236 -21.28 -5.08 4.78
N TYR A 237 -21.70 -6.34 4.84
CA TYR A 237 -21.02 -7.39 5.55
C TYR A 237 -20.30 -8.30 4.57
N ALA A 238 -19.15 -8.80 4.98
CA ALA A 238 -18.42 -9.85 4.26
C ALA A 238 -18.08 -10.97 5.24
N VAL A 239 -18.38 -12.22 4.89
CA VAL A 239 -18.07 -13.39 5.73
C VAL A 239 -17.21 -14.41 5.00
N ASN A 240 -16.30 -15.01 5.75
CA ASN A 240 -15.44 -16.10 5.33
C ASN A 240 -15.17 -17.05 6.53
N TRP A 241 -14.70 -18.27 6.24
CA TRP A 241 -14.39 -19.29 7.21
C TRP A 241 -12.92 -19.72 7.07
N ILE A 242 -12.25 -19.83 8.22
CA ILE A 242 -10.85 -20.19 8.33
C ILE A 242 -10.76 -21.50 9.09
N THR A 243 -10.16 -22.52 8.50
CA THR A 243 -9.97 -23.82 9.15
C THR A 243 -8.49 -24.07 9.41
N LEU A 244 -8.18 -24.39 10.67
CA LEU A 244 -6.84 -24.80 11.09
C LEU A 244 -6.84 -26.26 11.54
N ASP A 245 -5.92 -27.05 11.00
CA ASP A 245 -5.71 -28.45 11.41
C ASP A 245 -5.14 -28.56 12.83
N GLN A 246 -4.44 -27.52 13.28
CA GLN A 246 -3.79 -27.43 14.58
C GLN A 246 -4.05 -26.07 15.23
N GLY A 247 -4.14 -26.05 16.55
CA GLY A 247 -4.34 -24.82 17.32
C GLY A 247 -4.35 -25.09 18.83
N PRO A 248 -4.48 -24.04 19.66
CA PRO A 248 -4.65 -22.65 19.27
C PRO A 248 -3.40 -22.05 18.59
N LYS A 249 -3.61 -21.14 17.63
CA LYS A 249 -2.54 -20.42 16.93
C LYS A 249 -2.77 -18.92 17.06
N GLU A 250 -1.73 -18.19 17.48
CA GLU A 250 -1.72 -16.73 17.44
C GLU A 250 -1.47 -16.27 16.01
N VAL A 251 -2.30 -15.34 15.53
CA VAL A 251 -2.25 -14.81 14.17
C VAL A 251 -2.63 -13.33 14.19
N GLU A 252 -2.38 -12.65 13.08
CA GLU A 252 -2.87 -11.29 12.85
C GLU A 252 -3.89 -11.28 11.73
N PHE A 253 -5.07 -10.71 11.99
CA PHE A 253 -5.93 -10.24 10.91
C PHE A 253 -5.43 -8.88 10.47
N ARG A 254 -5.06 -8.78 9.20
CA ARG A 254 -4.61 -7.53 8.60
C ARG A 254 -5.69 -7.03 7.65
N VAL A 255 -6.25 -5.87 7.96
CA VAL A 255 -7.47 -5.35 7.34
C VAL A 255 -7.22 -3.97 6.78
N GLY A 256 -7.59 -3.77 5.52
CA GLY A 256 -7.70 -2.45 4.91
C GLY A 256 -9.15 -2.15 4.62
N SER A 257 -9.63 -0.93 4.87
CA SER A 257 -11.02 -0.59 4.56
C SER A 257 -11.15 0.83 4.10
N ASN A 258 -11.99 1.02 3.07
CA ASN A 258 -12.45 2.34 2.73
C ASN A 258 -13.53 2.71 3.73
N ASP A 259 -13.34 3.86 4.38
CA ASP A 259 -14.05 4.30 5.56
C ASP A 259 -13.93 3.35 6.76
N SER A 260 -15.04 2.88 7.33
CA SER A 260 -15.05 2.30 8.67
C SER A 260 -15.11 0.77 8.63
N VAL A 261 -14.51 0.10 9.61
CA VAL A 261 -14.54 -1.36 9.72
C VAL A 261 -14.87 -1.84 11.13
N LYS A 262 -15.62 -2.94 11.21
CA LYS A 262 -15.64 -3.82 12.38
C LYS A 262 -15.28 -5.25 11.98
N VAL A 263 -14.61 -5.96 12.86
CA VAL A 263 -14.21 -7.36 12.67
C VAL A 263 -14.80 -8.18 13.80
N PHE A 264 -15.47 -9.27 13.44
CA PHE A 264 -16.03 -10.24 14.36
C PHE A 264 -15.39 -11.61 14.11
N LEU A 265 -14.99 -12.29 15.18
CA LEU A 265 -14.48 -13.65 15.17
C LEU A 265 -15.44 -14.54 15.97
N ASN A 266 -16.02 -15.55 15.32
CA ASN A 266 -16.99 -16.46 15.93
C ASN A 266 -18.14 -15.72 16.65
N GLY A 267 -18.66 -14.67 16.02
CA GLY A 267 -19.76 -13.84 16.55
C GLY A 267 -19.36 -12.82 17.62
N LYS A 268 -18.08 -12.74 18.01
CA LYS A 268 -17.57 -11.75 18.97
C LYS A 268 -16.82 -10.64 18.25
N GLU A 269 -17.15 -9.37 18.54
CA GLU A 269 -16.37 -8.22 18.07
C GLU A 269 -14.94 -8.30 18.62
N VAL A 270 -13.95 -8.31 17.73
CA VAL A 270 -12.51 -8.29 18.05
C VAL A 270 -11.82 -6.99 17.64
N TRP A 271 -12.45 -6.21 16.75
CA TRP A 271 -11.93 -4.92 16.31
C TRP A 271 -13.05 -3.97 15.86
N THR A 272 -12.84 -2.67 16.07
CA THR A 272 -13.72 -1.61 15.60
C THR A 272 -12.91 -0.35 15.31
N ASN A 273 -13.11 0.24 14.13
CA ASN A 273 -12.47 1.48 13.73
C ASN A 273 -13.45 2.37 12.93
N PRO A 274 -14.12 3.34 13.58
CA PRO A 274 -15.15 4.20 12.98
C PRO A 274 -14.56 5.43 12.25
N ILE A 275 -13.55 5.23 11.41
CA ILE A 275 -12.87 6.32 10.69
C ILE A 275 -13.40 6.48 9.24
N SER A 276 -13.09 7.62 8.61
CA SER A 276 -13.27 7.84 7.17
C SER A 276 -11.91 7.99 6.52
N ARG A 277 -11.58 7.11 5.57
CA ARG A 277 -10.23 6.98 4.97
C ARG A 277 -10.28 6.22 3.64
N PRO A 278 -9.28 6.34 2.76
CA PRO A 278 -9.08 5.36 1.68
C PRO A 278 -8.72 3.99 2.25
N ALA A 279 -8.92 2.93 1.45
CA ALA A 279 -8.46 1.58 1.81
C ALA A 279 -6.98 1.40 1.43
N SER A 280 -6.15 1.07 2.41
CA SER A 280 -4.77 0.59 2.19
C SER A 280 -4.62 -0.81 2.78
N ALA A 281 -3.80 -1.67 2.17
CA ALA A 281 -3.54 -3.00 2.73
C ALA A 281 -2.86 -2.88 4.11
N ASP A 282 -3.23 -3.75 5.05
CA ASP A 282 -2.67 -3.85 6.41
C ASP A 282 -2.83 -2.60 7.32
N ASP A 283 -3.76 -1.73 6.95
CA ASP A 283 -4.17 -0.52 7.67
C ASP A 283 -4.49 -0.74 9.16
N ASP A 284 -5.22 -1.83 9.48
CA ASP A 284 -5.46 -2.31 10.83
C ASP A 284 -4.80 -3.69 11.00
N ILE A 285 -4.02 -3.85 12.08
CA ILE A 285 -3.43 -5.13 12.49
C ILE A 285 -4.12 -5.56 13.78
N VAL A 286 -4.85 -6.67 13.73
CA VAL A 286 -5.67 -7.17 14.84
C VAL A 286 -5.13 -8.52 15.30
N PRO A 287 -4.37 -8.57 16.41
CA PRO A 287 -3.91 -9.82 16.99
C PRO A 287 -5.09 -10.64 17.49
N VAL A 288 -5.18 -11.90 17.06
CA VAL A 288 -6.23 -12.84 17.47
C VAL A 288 -5.65 -14.23 17.71
N THR A 289 -6.38 -15.05 18.46
CA THR A 289 -6.05 -16.46 18.64
C THR A 289 -7.11 -17.31 17.96
N LEU A 290 -6.70 -18.05 16.94
CA LEU A 290 -7.58 -19.00 16.26
C LEU A 290 -7.53 -20.37 16.96
N PRO A 291 -8.67 -20.95 17.34
CA PRO A 291 -8.72 -22.32 17.83
C PRO A 291 -8.44 -23.31 16.68
N LYS A 292 -8.15 -24.57 17.05
CA LYS A 292 -8.20 -25.67 16.09
C LYS A 292 -9.62 -25.80 15.52
N GLY A 293 -9.73 -26.10 14.22
CA GLY A 293 -10.98 -26.27 13.49
C GLY A 293 -11.42 -25.00 12.78
N THR A 294 -12.70 -24.95 12.40
CA THR A 294 -13.28 -23.86 11.61
C THR A 294 -13.68 -22.68 12.50
N SER A 295 -13.19 -21.49 12.16
CA SER A 295 -13.60 -20.21 12.73
C SER A 295 -14.27 -19.33 11.67
N GLN A 296 -15.34 -18.64 12.06
CA GLN A 296 -16.03 -17.66 11.21
C GLN A 296 -15.45 -16.27 11.43
N VAL A 297 -15.12 -15.59 10.33
CA VAL A 297 -14.76 -14.16 10.33
C VAL A 297 -15.82 -13.38 9.58
N LEU A 298 -16.38 -12.39 10.24
CA LEU A 298 -17.35 -11.47 9.68
C LEU A 298 -16.77 -10.06 9.75
N LEU A 299 -16.77 -9.38 8.61
CA LEU A 299 -16.41 -7.98 8.49
C LEU A 299 -17.68 -7.16 8.29
N LYS A 300 -17.67 -5.95 8.84
CA LYS A 300 -18.66 -4.91 8.57
C LYS A 300 -17.94 -3.70 8.03
N ILE A 301 -18.21 -3.33 6.78
CA ILE A 301 -17.55 -2.22 6.09
C ILE A 301 -18.57 -1.12 5.86
N GLY A 302 -18.38 0.01 6.53
CA GLY A 302 -19.22 1.20 6.36
C GLY A 302 -18.61 2.15 5.34
N GLN A 303 -19.48 2.84 4.60
CA GLN A 303 -19.14 3.74 3.50
C GLN A 303 -19.91 5.05 3.60
N THR A 304 -19.26 6.15 3.25
CA THR A 304 -19.76 7.52 3.24
C THR A 304 -19.69 8.18 1.85
N GLY A 305 -18.90 7.63 0.91
CA GLY A 305 -19.00 7.89 -0.54
C GLY A 305 -17.68 7.69 -1.32
N ARG A 306 -17.75 7.81 -2.65
CA ARG A 306 -16.66 7.51 -3.61
C ARG A 306 -16.34 6.01 -3.71
N ASP A 307 -15.13 5.60 -3.39
CA ASP A 307 -14.65 4.22 -3.51
C ASP A 307 -15.10 3.39 -2.30
N TRP A 308 -15.35 2.10 -2.48
CA TRP A 308 -15.83 1.24 -1.39
C TRP A 308 -15.31 -0.18 -1.51
N GLY A 309 -14.72 -0.69 -0.44
CA GLY A 309 -14.15 -2.01 -0.43
C GLY A 309 -13.16 -2.19 0.70
N PHE A 310 -12.47 -3.32 0.67
CA PHE A 310 -11.54 -3.71 1.72
C PHE A 310 -10.46 -4.66 1.22
N TYR A 311 -9.39 -4.76 2.01
CA TYR A 311 -8.37 -5.80 1.94
C TYR A 311 -8.47 -6.65 3.20
N PHE A 312 -8.21 -7.95 3.09
CA PHE A 312 -8.10 -8.81 4.25
C PHE A 312 -7.11 -9.93 3.99
N ARG A 313 -6.22 -10.19 4.96
CA ARG A 313 -5.35 -11.36 5.00
C ARG A 313 -5.07 -11.80 6.43
N ILE A 314 -4.53 -13.01 6.56
CA ILE A 314 -4.17 -13.61 7.85
C ILE A 314 -2.69 -13.93 7.83
N THR A 315 -1.94 -13.38 8.77
CA THR A 315 -0.48 -13.54 8.81
C THR A 315 -0.01 -14.12 10.14
N GLU A 316 1.21 -14.66 10.14
CA GLU A 316 1.94 -14.97 11.37
C GLU A 316 2.19 -13.67 12.18
N PRO A 317 2.30 -13.74 13.52
CA PRO A 317 2.47 -12.55 14.36
C PRO A 317 3.69 -11.71 14.01
N ASN A 318 3.54 -10.39 14.01
CA ASN A 318 4.56 -9.39 13.66
C ASN A 318 5.22 -9.64 12.28
N SER A 319 4.49 -10.23 11.34
CA SER A 319 5.01 -10.61 10.02
C SER A 319 3.96 -10.42 8.92
N THR A 320 4.42 -10.24 7.69
CA THR A 320 3.58 -10.27 6.48
C THR A 320 3.45 -11.68 5.89
N THR A 321 4.10 -12.68 6.50
CA THR A 321 4.02 -14.09 6.08
C THR A 321 2.62 -14.65 6.31
N PRO A 322 1.95 -15.23 5.29
CA PRO A 322 0.67 -15.88 5.45
C PRO A 322 0.71 -17.02 6.46
N VAL A 323 -0.38 -17.23 7.18
CA VAL A 323 -0.50 -18.35 8.14
C VAL A 323 -0.41 -19.68 7.41
N SER A 324 0.61 -20.46 7.75
CA SER A 324 0.78 -21.81 7.21
C SER A 324 -0.33 -22.76 7.68
N GLY A 325 -0.87 -23.55 6.74
CA GLY A 325 -1.88 -24.59 7.02
C GLY A 325 -3.30 -24.06 7.29
N ALA A 326 -3.58 -22.79 6.97
CA ALA A 326 -4.94 -22.25 7.01
C ALA A 326 -5.68 -22.54 5.71
N GLU A 327 -6.83 -23.21 5.81
CA GLU A 327 -7.77 -23.37 4.70
C GLU A 327 -8.85 -22.27 4.78
N ILE A 328 -9.12 -21.61 3.65
CA ILE A 328 -10.05 -20.48 3.54
C ILE A 328 -11.23 -20.90 2.67
N SER A 329 -12.46 -20.64 3.15
CA SER A 329 -13.68 -21.03 2.45
C SER A 329 -14.79 -20.00 2.61
N ILE A 330 -15.55 -19.78 1.54
CA ILE A 330 -16.75 -18.93 1.55
C ILE A 330 -18.01 -19.66 2.05
N ASP A 331 -17.89 -20.92 2.42
CA ASP A 331 -18.93 -21.73 3.03
C ASP A 331 -18.36 -22.44 4.27
N PRO A 332 -19.16 -22.66 5.33
CA PRO A 332 -18.71 -23.40 6.49
C PRO A 332 -18.30 -24.82 6.09
N LEU A 333 -17.04 -25.18 6.35
CA LEU A 333 -16.55 -26.55 6.18
C LEU A 333 -17.25 -27.46 7.20
N LYS A 334 -17.75 -28.60 6.72
CA LYS A 334 -18.58 -29.56 7.47
C LYS A 334 -17.81 -30.31 8.54
#